data_AF-A0A6C2YSR6-F1
#
_entry.id   AF-A0A6C2YSR6-F1
#
_cell.length_a   1.000
_cell.length_b   1.000
_cell.length_c   1.000
_cell.angle_alpha   90.00
_cell.angle_beta   90.00
_cell.angle_gamma   90.00
#
_symmetry.space_group_name_H-M   'P 1'
#
loop_
_entity.id
_entity.type
_entity.pdbx_description
1 polymer ?
#
loop_
_entity_poly.entity_id
_entity_poly.type
_entity_poly.pdbx_seq_one_letter_code
_entity_poly.pdbx_strand_id
1 'polypeptide(L)'
;MFQWLRNGKRSQSKEYLIDGRLEDVIALIQVLGLDEHTHRGESALLGSLKGPPSSAEKWATVARQHPEFFRIHDGRGGESIALIARHFRPDGEDGPALTMHNVNGLIESAIQIHHGQLQRRQILRATRFLLLGSLIVAALPKVLDLIFAR
;
A
#
# COMPACT_ATOMS: atom_id res chain seq x y z
N MET A 1 21.72 17.60 12.22
CA MET A 1 20.24 17.64 12.32
C MET A 1 19.57 17.77 10.94
N PHE A 2 19.99 16.98 9.93
CA PHE A 2 19.41 17.04 8.55
C PHE A 2 19.64 15.73 7.76
N GLN A 3 19.70 14.56 8.40
CA GLN A 3 19.93 13.27 7.70
C GLN A 3 18.65 12.59 7.19
N TRP A 4 17.45 13.03 7.58
CA TRP A 4 16.19 12.36 7.21
C TRP A 4 15.66 12.70 5.81
N LEU A 5 16.13 13.79 5.18
CA LEU A 5 15.64 14.24 3.87
C LEU A 5 16.22 13.47 2.67
N ARG A 6 17.21 12.57 2.85
CA ARG A 6 17.92 11.94 1.73
C ARG A 6 17.36 10.59 1.26
N ASN A 7 16.43 9.98 2.00
CA ASN A 7 15.79 8.70 1.62
C ASN A 7 14.33 8.88 1.13
N GLY A 8 13.93 10.10 0.79
CA GLY A 8 12.56 10.47 0.42
C GLY A 8 12.11 10.07 -0.99
N LYS A 9 12.76 9.11 -1.67
CA LYS A 9 12.03 8.36 -2.71
C LYS A 9 11.13 7.36 -1.99
N ARG A 10 10.06 7.86 -1.35
CA ARG A 10 8.82 7.09 -1.23
C ARG A 10 8.36 6.89 -2.67
N SER A 11 8.93 5.89 -3.34
CA SER A 11 8.30 5.33 -4.52
C SER A 11 6.87 5.12 -4.09
N GLN A 12 5.92 5.83 -4.71
CA GLN A 12 4.53 5.42 -4.67
C GLN A 12 4.48 4.12 -5.45
N SER A 13 4.93 3.10 -4.76
CA SER A 13 5.09 1.79 -5.27
C SER A 13 3.67 1.23 -5.40
N LYS A 14 3.51 0.32 -6.34
CA LYS A 14 2.19 -0.07 -6.88
C LYS A 14 1.49 -1.06 -5.95
N GLU A 15 1.78 -1.03 -4.65
CA GLU A 15 1.41 -2.10 -3.71
C GLU A 15 -0.10 -2.21 -3.59
N TYR A 16 -0.83 -1.09 -3.60
CA TYR A 16 -2.30 -1.12 -3.59
C TYR A 16 -2.92 -1.70 -4.86
N LEU A 17 -2.15 -1.89 -5.95
CA LEU A 17 -2.64 -2.51 -7.18
C LEU A 17 -2.55 -4.03 -7.18
N ILE A 18 -2.06 -4.63 -6.09
CA ILE A 18 -2.07 -6.08 -5.85
C ILE A 18 -3.49 -6.45 -5.41
N ASP A 19 -4.06 -7.49 -6.02
CA ASP A 19 -5.39 -7.98 -5.69
C ASP A 19 -5.44 -8.45 -4.23
N GLY A 20 -6.49 -8.06 -3.49
CA GLY A 20 -6.64 -8.38 -2.05
C GLY A 20 -5.85 -7.45 -1.11
N ARG A 21 -5.03 -6.52 -1.62
CA ARG A 21 -4.16 -5.71 -0.76
C ARG A 21 -4.93 -4.72 0.10
N LEU A 22 -5.97 -4.09 -0.44
CA LEU A 22 -6.73 -3.10 0.30
C LEU A 22 -7.45 -3.76 1.49
N GLU A 23 -8.01 -4.94 1.27
CA GLU A 23 -8.70 -5.75 2.25
C GLU A 23 -7.75 -6.12 3.40
N ASP A 24 -6.54 -6.59 3.08
CA ASP A 24 -5.52 -6.91 4.07
C ASP A 24 -5.08 -5.66 4.88
N VAL A 25 -4.92 -4.51 4.22
CA VAL A 25 -4.56 -3.25 4.89
C VAL A 25 -5.67 -2.79 5.83
N ILE A 26 -6.93 -2.85 5.40
CA ILE A 26 -8.10 -2.49 6.23
C ILE A 26 -8.18 -3.41 7.44
N ALA A 27 -8.00 -4.72 7.24
CA ALA A 27 -8.02 -5.71 8.32
C ALA A 27 -6.94 -5.41 9.38
N LEU A 28 -5.72 -5.09 8.94
CA LEU A 28 -4.65 -4.68 9.84
C LEU A 28 -4.96 -3.37 10.59
N ILE A 29 -5.53 -2.37 9.91
CA ILE A 29 -5.95 -1.10 10.55
C ILE A 29 -6.99 -1.37 11.63
N GLN A 30 -7.98 -2.22 11.37
CA GLN A 30 -9.03 -2.55 12.33
C GLN A 30 -8.48 -3.28 13.55
N VAL A 31 -7.69 -4.33 13.34
CA VAL A 31 -7.11 -5.10 14.46
C VAL A 31 -6.16 -4.23 15.28
N LEU A 32 -5.18 -3.57 14.67
CA LEU A 32 -4.20 -2.77 15.41
C LEU A 32 -4.81 -1.49 16.01
N GLY A 33 -5.90 -1.00 15.43
CA GLY A 33 -6.57 0.23 15.86
C GLY A 33 -7.48 0.01 17.06
N LEU A 34 -8.27 -1.07 17.05
CA LEU A 34 -9.28 -1.35 18.07
C LEU A 34 -8.77 -2.20 19.22
N ASP A 35 -7.66 -2.92 19.01
CA ASP A 35 -7.09 -3.80 20.02
C ASP A 35 -6.35 -3.02 21.12
N GLU A 36 -6.39 -3.54 22.35
CA GLU A 36 -5.70 -2.94 23.49
C GLU A 36 -4.18 -2.89 23.27
N HIS A 37 -3.60 -3.92 22.65
CA HIS A 37 -2.17 -4.00 22.41
C HIS A 37 -1.75 -3.18 21.18
N THR A 38 -0.81 -2.25 21.37
CA THR A 38 -0.28 -1.38 20.30
C THR A 38 0.58 -2.12 19.29
N HIS A 39 1.20 -3.22 19.73
CA HIS A 39 2.10 -4.03 18.93
C HIS A 39 1.59 -5.47 18.83
N ARG A 40 1.55 -6.01 17.61
CA ARG A 40 1.19 -7.42 17.37
C ARG A 40 2.25 -8.12 16.54
N GLY A 41 2.69 -9.28 17.00
CA GLY A 41 3.54 -10.18 16.22
C GLY A 41 2.73 -11.03 15.24
N GLU A 42 3.42 -11.66 14.30
CA GLU A 42 2.79 -12.47 13.23
C GLU A 42 1.83 -13.54 13.78
N SER A 43 2.23 -14.30 14.81
CA SER A 43 1.40 -15.37 15.38
C SER A 43 0.10 -14.84 16.01
N ALA A 44 0.16 -13.66 16.65
CA ALA A 44 -1.03 -13.01 17.21
C ALA A 44 -1.98 -12.55 16.10
N LEU A 45 -1.44 -12.00 15.00
CA LEU A 45 -2.22 -11.57 13.85
C LEU A 45 -2.90 -12.75 13.15
N LEU A 46 -2.22 -13.88 12.99
CA LEU A 46 -2.82 -15.10 12.45
C LEU A 46 -4.04 -15.57 13.27
N GLY A 47 -3.96 -15.45 14.61
CA GLY A 47 -5.08 -15.76 15.50
C GLY A 47 -6.25 -14.78 15.36
N SER A 48 -5.98 -13.48 15.37
CA SER A 48 -7.01 -12.43 15.28
C SER A 48 -7.67 -12.35 13.91
N LEU A 49 -6.90 -12.48 12.84
CA LEU A 49 -7.33 -12.36 11.45
C LEU A 49 -7.70 -13.71 10.81
N LYS A 50 -7.63 -14.80 11.58
CA LYS A 50 -8.00 -16.17 11.18
C LYS A 50 -7.25 -16.68 9.94
N GLY A 51 -6.01 -16.23 9.71
CA GLY A 51 -5.19 -16.69 8.59
C GLY A 51 -4.12 -15.70 8.14
N PRO A 52 -3.32 -16.09 7.14
CA PRO A 52 -2.37 -15.20 6.47
C PRO A 52 -3.11 -14.16 5.61
N PRO A 53 -2.43 -13.06 5.22
CA PRO A 53 -3.00 -12.09 4.28
C PRO A 53 -3.29 -12.73 2.92
N SER A 54 -4.31 -12.22 2.23
CA SER A 54 -4.69 -12.70 0.90
C SER A 54 -3.68 -12.31 -0.18
N SER A 55 -2.97 -11.20 0.01
CA SER A 55 -2.08 -10.57 -0.97
C SER A 55 -0.59 -10.72 -0.65
N ALA A 56 -0.21 -11.46 0.40
CA ALA A 56 1.18 -11.74 0.77
C ALA A 56 1.32 -13.04 1.60
N GLU A 57 2.55 -13.51 1.79
CA GLU A 57 2.80 -14.69 2.65
C GLU A 57 2.70 -14.39 4.16
N LYS A 58 2.95 -13.14 4.56
CA LYS A 58 3.02 -12.71 5.97
C LYS A 58 2.42 -11.33 6.15
N TRP A 59 1.83 -11.07 7.32
CA TRP A 59 1.29 -9.76 7.69
C TRP A 59 2.39 -8.69 7.77
N ALA A 60 3.58 -9.07 8.24
CA ALA A 60 4.74 -8.17 8.25
C ALA A 60 5.10 -7.66 6.83
N THR A 61 4.90 -8.47 5.78
CA THR A 61 5.14 -8.04 4.40
C THR A 61 4.16 -6.95 3.98
N VAL A 62 2.87 -7.09 4.33
CA VAL A 62 1.84 -6.07 4.08
C VAL A 62 2.21 -4.77 4.79
N ALA A 63 2.56 -4.84 6.07
CA ALA A 63 2.92 -3.66 6.85
C ALA A 63 4.16 -2.94 6.28
N ARG A 64 5.17 -3.68 5.81
CA ARG A 64 6.41 -3.13 5.25
C ARG A 64 6.15 -2.38 3.94
N GLN A 65 5.16 -2.84 3.19
CA GLN A 65 4.69 -2.27 1.93
C GLN A 65 3.82 -1.03 2.12
N HIS A 66 3.24 -0.85 3.31
CA HIS A 66 2.36 0.26 3.66
C HIS A 66 2.88 1.10 4.83
N PRO A 67 4.07 1.73 4.70
CA PRO A 67 4.70 2.53 5.76
C PRO A 67 3.95 3.83 6.07
N GLU A 68 2.91 4.18 5.31
CA GLU A 68 2.00 5.28 5.61
C GLU A 68 1.12 5.00 6.83
N PHE A 69 0.83 3.73 7.13
CA PHE A 69 -0.01 3.32 8.26
C PHE A 69 0.77 2.56 9.32
N PHE A 70 1.72 1.73 8.91
CA PHE A 70 2.34 0.75 9.79
C PHE A 70 3.82 1.02 10.01
N ARG A 71 4.29 0.63 11.19
CA ARG A 71 5.71 0.55 11.54
C ARG A 71 6.02 -0.84 12.04
N ILE A 72 7.11 -1.41 11.54
CA ILE A 72 7.64 -2.68 11.99
C ILE A 72 8.75 -2.43 13.00
N HIS A 73 8.76 -3.22 14.06
CA HIS A 73 9.80 -3.24 15.07
C HIS A 73 10.40 -4.64 15.14
N ASP A 74 11.72 -4.70 15.10
CA ASP A 74 12.46 -5.95 15.24
C ASP A 74 12.85 -6.10 16.72
N GLY A 75 12.20 -7.04 17.42
CA GLY A 75 12.44 -7.32 18.83
C GLY A 75 12.95 -8.73 19.08
N ARG A 76 13.29 -9.05 20.34
CA ARG A 76 13.71 -10.42 20.73
C ARG A 76 12.65 -11.49 20.44
N GLY A 77 11.38 -11.09 20.30
CA GLY A 77 10.24 -11.96 19.99
C GLY A 77 9.86 -12.04 18.50
N GLY A 78 10.68 -11.47 17.60
CA GLY A 78 10.39 -11.38 16.17
C GLY A 78 9.85 -10.01 15.74
N GLU A 79 9.39 -9.94 14.49
CA GLU A 79 8.83 -8.74 13.89
C GLU A 79 7.46 -8.43 14.52
N SER A 80 7.29 -7.22 15.05
CA SER A 80 6.01 -6.72 15.55
C SER A 80 5.53 -5.52 14.73
N ILE A 81 4.23 -5.47 14.49
CA ILE A 81 3.57 -4.45 13.68
C ILE A 81 2.79 -3.52 14.60
N ALA A 82 2.92 -2.22 14.37
CA ALA A 82 2.20 -1.18 15.10
C ALA A 82 1.60 -0.17 14.12
N LEU A 83 0.47 0.44 14.50
CA LEU A 83 -0.06 1.61 13.81
C LEU A 83 0.71 2.87 14.20
N ILE A 84 1.15 3.62 13.20
CA ILE A 84 1.84 4.91 13.40
C ILE A 84 0.96 5.88 14.19
N ALA A 85 -0.35 5.88 13.92
CA ALA A 85 -1.32 6.74 14.60
C ALA A 85 -1.38 6.53 16.12
N ARG A 86 -1.01 5.33 16.62
CA ARG A 86 -0.95 5.05 18.06
C ARG A 86 0.41 5.35 18.68
N HIS A 87 1.46 5.43 17.86
CA HIS A 87 2.85 5.47 18.30
C HIS A 87 3.40 6.91 18.43
N PHE A 88 2.56 7.95 18.44
CA PHE A 88 2.98 9.35 18.54
C PHE A 88 2.82 9.94 19.95
N ARG A 89 3.16 9.19 21.01
CA ARG A 89 3.24 9.75 22.38
C ARG A 89 4.69 10.02 22.77
N PRO A 90 5.00 11.23 23.27
CA PRO A 90 6.36 11.61 23.68
C PRO A 90 6.86 10.83 24.90
N ASP A 91 5.95 10.21 25.65
CA ASP A 91 6.24 9.60 26.95
C ASP A 91 6.73 8.14 26.84
N GLY A 92 6.84 7.59 25.63
CA GLY A 92 7.28 6.22 25.40
C GLY A 92 6.25 5.14 25.80
N GLU A 93 5.09 5.55 26.33
CA GLU A 93 3.96 4.66 26.59
C GLU A 93 3.13 4.43 25.32
N ASP A 94 2.70 3.19 25.16
CA ASP A 94 1.77 2.75 24.14
C ASP A 94 0.50 3.62 24.15
N GLY A 95 0.11 4.12 22.98
CA GLY A 95 -1.11 4.91 22.84
C GLY A 95 -2.36 4.06 23.12
N PRO A 96 -3.42 4.63 23.70
CA PRO A 96 -4.66 3.89 23.93
C PRO A 96 -5.23 3.37 22.61
N ALA A 97 -6.13 2.38 22.69
CA ALA A 97 -6.90 1.93 21.55
C ALA A 97 -7.58 3.14 20.87
N LEU A 98 -7.59 3.15 19.55
CA LEU A 98 -8.20 4.22 18.77
C LEU A 98 -9.73 4.11 18.89
N THR A 99 -10.40 5.26 18.88
CA THR A 99 -11.85 5.28 18.72
C THR A 99 -12.22 4.75 17.34
N MET A 100 -13.41 4.16 17.21
CA MET A 100 -13.92 3.68 15.91
C MET A 100 -13.92 4.81 14.85
N HIS A 101 -14.18 6.06 15.25
CA HIS A 101 -14.09 7.22 14.36
C HIS A 101 -12.69 7.40 13.77
N ASN A 102 -11.64 7.32 14.59
CA ASN A 102 -10.26 7.44 14.13
C ASN A 102 -9.87 6.27 13.22
N VAL A 103 -10.31 5.05 13.54
CA VAL A 103 -10.10 3.86 12.71
C VAL A 103 -10.76 4.03 11.34
N ASN A 104 -12.00 4.51 11.29
CA ASN A 104 -12.70 4.79 10.04
C ASN A 104 -11.97 5.84 9.19
N GLY A 105 -11.42 6.89 9.80
CA GLY A 105 -10.61 7.89 9.09
C GLY A 105 -9.35 7.30 8.46
N LEU A 106 -8.70 6.33 9.11
CA LEU A 106 -7.58 5.59 8.54
C LEU A 106 -8.01 4.68 7.38
N ILE A 107 -9.15 4.00 7.50
CA ILE A 107 -9.73 3.17 6.44
C ILE A 107 -10.08 4.03 5.21
N GLU A 108 -10.75 5.16 5.41
CA GLU A 108 -11.07 6.11 4.34
C GLU A 108 -9.80 6.60 3.64
N SER A 109 -8.75 6.90 4.40
CA SER A 109 -7.45 7.27 3.86
C SER A 109 -6.84 6.15 3.01
N ALA A 110 -6.91 4.89 3.46
CA ALA A 110 -6.42 3.74 2.71
C ALA A 110 -7.18 3.55 1.38
N ILE A 111 -8.51 3.68 1.41
CA ILE A 111 -9.37 3.63 0.22
C ILE A 111 -9.01 4.75 -0.77
N GLN A 112 -8.83 5.98 -0.29
CA GLN A 112 -8.45 7.12 -1.13
C GLN A 112 -7.09 6.91 -1.81
N ILE A 113 -6.10 6.40 -1.08
CA ILE A 113 -4.78 6.08 -1.65
C ILE A 113 -4.91 5.00 -2.72
N HIS A 114 -5.65 3.91 -2.44
CA HIS A 114 -5.91 2.83 -3.40
C HIS A 114 -6.57 3.34 -4.68
N HIS A 115 -7.66 4.12 -4.56
CA HIS A 115 -8.34 4.74 -5.71
C HIS A 115 -7.40 5.66 -6.50
N GLY A 116 -6.58 6.45 -5.82
CA GLY A 116 -5.57 7.29 -6.46
C GLY A 116 -4.58 6.49 -7.30
N GLN A 117 -4.17 5.30 -6.84
CA GLN A 117 -3.30 4.42 -7.61
C GLN A 117 -4.02 3.79 -8.81
N LEU A 118 -5.27 3.35 -8.65
CA LEU A 118 -6.09 2.81 -9.74
C LEU A 118 -6.28 3.82 -10.87
N GLN A 119 -6.65 5.05 -10.52
CA GLN A 119 -6.89 6.13 -11.49
C GLN A 119 -5.62 6.44 -12.29
N ARG A 120 -4.46 6.54 -11.62
CA ARG A 120 -3.17 6.75 -12.29
C ARG A 120 -2.82 5.61 -13.24
N ARG A 121 -3.10 4.36 -12.85
CA ARG A 121 -2.89 3.20 -13.74
C ARG A 121 -3.76 3.29 -14.99
N GLN A 122 -5.01 3.70 -14.84
CA GLN A 122 -5.95 3.87 -15.96
C GLN A 122 -5.51 4.99 -16.91
N ILE A 123 -5.13 6.16 -16.37
CA ILE A 123 -4.62 7.28 -17.18
C ILE A 123 -3.38 6.86 -17.96
N LEU A 124 -2.41 6.23 -17.29
CA LEU A 124 -1.18 5.76 -17.96
C LEU A 124 -1.47 4.72 -19.05
N ARG A 125 -2.47 3.85 -18.85
CA ARG A 125 -2.91 2.91 -19.90
C ARG A 125 -3.52 3.67 -21.08
N ALA A 126 -4.46 4.58 -20.84
CA ALA A 126 -5.11 5.36 -21.89
C ALA A 126 -4.10 6.17 -22.72
N THR A 127 -3.18 6.89 -22.06
CA THR A 127 -2.15 7.66 -22.76
C THR A 127 -1.22 6.78 -23.59
N ARG A 128 -0.84 5.59 -23.08
CA ARG A 128 -0.03 4.63 -23.85
C ARG A 128 -0.76 4.14 -25.09
N PHE A 129 -2.04 3.81 -24.99
CA PHE A 129 -2.84 3.39 -26.15
C PHE A 129 -2.97 4.50 -27.19
N LEU A 130 -3.17 5.75 -26.77
CA LEU A 130 -3.24 6.89 -27.70
C LEU A 130 -1.93 7.11 -28.45
N LEU A 131 -0.79 7.05 -27.77
CA LEU A 131 0.54 7.21 -28.39
C LEU A 131 0.91 6.06 -29.33
N LEU A 132 0.60 4.82 -28.96
CA LEU A 132 0.82 3.66 -29.83
C LEU A 132 -0.11 3.68 -31.05
N GLY A 133 -1.38 4.05 -30.86
CA GLY A 133 -2.35 4.18 -31.94
C GLY A 133 -1.94 5.23 -32.97
N SER A 134 -1.44 6.39 -32.53
CA SER A 134 -0.99 7.44 -33.47
C SER A 134 0.24 7.01 -34.27
N LEU A 135 1.18 6.27 -33.67
CA LEU A 135 2.35 5.74 -34.36
C LEU A 135 1.96 4.73 -35.45
N ILE A 136 1.01 3.83 -35.16
CA ILE A 136 0.51 2.84 -36.12
C ILE A 136 -0.17 3.54 -37.30
N VAL A 137 -1.04 4.52 -37.03
CA VAL A 137 -1.72 5.31 -38.08
C VAL A 137 -0.71 6.06 -38.95
N ALA A 138 0.35 6.64 -38.37
CA ALA A 138 1.39 7.34 -39.12
C ALA A 138 2.29 6.42 -39.95
N ALA A 139 2.48 5.16 -39.54
CA ALA A 139 3.32 4.18 -40.25
C ALA A 139 2.55 3.44 -41.35
N LEU A 140 1.22 3.34 -41.26
CA LEU A 140 0.36 2.63 -42.20
C LEU A 140 0.57 3.01 -43.68
N PRO A 141 0.62 4.31 -44.05
CA PRO A 141 0.82 4.71 -45.44
C PRO A 141 2.18 4.24 -45.99
N LYS A 142 3.25 4.38 -45.19
CA LYS A 142 4.60 3.98 -45.59
C LYS A 142 4.72 2.46 -45.79
N VAL A 143 4.00 1.67 -45.00
CA VAL A 143 3.97 0.22 -45.14
C VAL A 143 3.16 -0.20 -46.37
N LEU A 144 2.03 0.46 -46.64
CA LEU A 144 1.24 0.23 -47.85
C LEU A 144 2.05 0.56 -49.11
N ASP A 145 2.74 1.70 -49.14
CA ASP A 145 3.61 2.08 -50.26
C ASP A 145 4.70 1.02 -50.52
N LEU A 146 5.29 0.45 -49.47
CA LEU A 146 6.32 -0.60 -49.60
C LEU A 146 5.77 -1.93 -50.13
N ILE A 147 4.52 -2.27 -49.81
CA ILE A 147 3.86 -3.51 -50.24
C ILE A 147 3.39 -3.40 -51.69
N PHE A 148 2.85 -2.25 -52.10
CA PHE A 148 2.33 -2.06 -53.46
C PHE A 148 3.40 -1.62 -54.49
N ALA A 149 4.58 -1.17 -54.03
CA ALA A 149 5.71 -0.85 -54.91
C ALA A 149 6.55 -2.08 -55.32
N ARG A 150 6.11 -3.30 -54.99
CA ARG A 150 6.77 -4.56 -55.34
C ARG A 150 5.89 -5.40 -56.25
#